data_AF-A0A7K2M666-F1
#
_entry.id   AF-A0A7K2M666-F1
#
_cell.length_a   1.000
_cell.length_b   1.000
_cell.length_c   1.000
_cell.angle_alpha   90.00
_cell.angle_beta   90.00
_cell.angle_gamma   90.00
#
_symmetry.space_group_name_H-M   'P 1'
#
loop_
_entity.id
_entity.type
_entity.pdbx_description
1 polymer ?
#
loop_
_entity_poly.entity_id
_entity_poly.type
_entity_poly.pdbx_seq_one_letter_code
_entity_poly.pdbx_strand_id
1 'polypeptide(L)'
;MILDRARASVDPELRAAVVSLPPSMRRIASYHFGWEHADGTPATGNAGKAIRPALVLAAAHAIGGARGRAAAVRAAAAVELVHNFTLLHDDVMDRDTTRRHRPTVWTVFGDADAILAGDALQALALRLLAEDPHPAAPAAAARLAACVVELCAGQHADTA
;
A
#
# COMPACT_ATOMS: atom_id res chain seq x y z
N MET A 1 18.64 -8.53 5.53
CA MET A 1 18.64 -7.22 6.25
C MET A 1 17.27 -6.98 6.89
N ILE A 2 17.09 -5.99 7.78
CA ILE A 2 15.80 -5.71 8.45
C ILE A 2 14.64 -5.47 7.47
N LEU A 3 14.93 -4.78 6.35
CA LEU A 3 13.96 -4.49 5.29
C LEU A 3 13.48 -5.76 4.58
N ASP A 4 14.39 -6.71 4.31
CA ASP A 4 14.01 -7.98 3.67
C ASP A 4 13.10 -8.82 4.56
N ARG A 5 13.36 -8.82 5.87
CA ARG A 5 12.51 -9.51 6.84
C ARG A 5 11.13 -8.86 6.95
N ALA A 6 11.07 -7.53 6.90
CA ALA A 6 9.80 -6.81 6.90
C ALA A 6 8.99 -7.15 5.65
N ARG A 7 9.62 -7.07 4.47
CA ARG A 7 9.00 -7.46 3.19
C ARG A 7 8.49 -8.89 3.21
N ALA A 8 9.33 -9.85 3.61
CA ALA A 8 8.95 -11.26 3.69
C ALA A 8 7.76 -11.52 4.65
N SER A 9 7.55 -10.67 5.66
CA SER A 9 6.39 -10.79 6.55
C SER A 9 5.13 -10.14 6.00
N VAL A 10 5.26 -9.06 5.23
CA VAL A 10 4.14 -8.20 4.80
C VAL A 10 3.64 -8.54 3.40
N ASP A 11 4.51 -8.99 2.50
CA ASP A 11 4.17 -9.35 1.11
C ASP A 11 3.01 -10.36 1.02
N PRO A 12 2.95 -11.44 1.83
CA PRO A 12 1.83 -12.36 1.78
C PRO A 12 0.49 -11.68 2.10
N GLU A 13 0.46 -10.78 3.09
CA GLU A 13 -0.76 -10.06 3.48
C GLU A 13 -1.18 -9.06 2.39
N LEU A 14 -0.22 -8.34 1.79
CA LEU A 14 -0.49 -7.43 0.67
C LEU A 14 -1.05 -8.18 -0.54
N ARG A 15 -0.45 -9.31 -0.91
CA ARG A 15 -0.92 -10.13 -2.02
C ARG A 15 -2.31 -10.68 -1.75
N ALA A 16 -2.58 -11.17 -0.54
CA ALA A 16 -3.92 -11.63 -0.16
C ALA A 16 -4.97 -10.51 -0.27
N ALA A 17 -4.65 -9.31 0.22
CA ALA A 17 -5.52 -8.14 0.11
C ALA A 17 -5.81 -7.78 -1.36
N VAL A 18 -4.79 -7.71 -2.22
CA VAL A 18 -4.95 -7.37 -3.64
C VAL A 18 -5.71 -8.47 -4.40
N VAL A 19 -5.44 -9.74 -4.11
CA VAL A 19 -6.18 -10.88 -4.73
C VAL A 19 -7.66 -10.86 -4.38
N SER A 20 -8.06 -10.23 -3.27
CA SER A 20 -9.48 -10.09 -2.95
C SER A 20 -10.22 -9.06 -3.80
N LEU A 21 -9.52 -8.23 -4.58
CA LEU A 21 -10.14 -7.23 -5.47
C LEU A 21 -10.84 -7.89 -6.66
N PRO A 22 -11.87 -7.21 -7.24
CA PRO A 22 -12.42 -7.57 -8.54
C PRO A 22 -11.33 -7.66 -9.62
N PRO A 23 -11.48 -8.50 -10.66
CA PRO A 23 -10.44 -8.72 -11.66
C PRO A 23 -9.90 -7.45 -12.35
N SER A 24 -10.76 -6.47 -12.61
CA SER A 24 -10.37 -5.19 -13.22
C SER A 24 -9.35 -4.43 -12.35
N MET A 25 -9.67 -4.21 -11.07
CA MET A 25 -8.80 -3.50 -10.13
C MET A 25 -7.58 -4.34 -9.72
N ARG A 26 -7.75 -5.67 -9.61
CA ARG A 26 -6.66 -6.58 -9.25
C ARG A 26 -5.52 -6.51 -10.26
N ARG A 27 -5.82 -6.54 -11.56
CA ARG A 27 -4.81 -6.44 -12.63
C ARG A 27 -4.01 -5.13 -12.51
N ILE A 28 -4.71 -4.02 -12.29
CA ILE A 28 -4.08 -2.69 -12.18
C ILE A 28 -3.18 -2.63 -10.93
N ALA A 29 -3.68 -3.10 -9.78
CA ALA A 29 -2.90 -3.17 -8.55
C ALA A 29 -1.68 -4.10 -8.69
N SER A 30 -1.85 -5.30 -9.25
CA SER A 30 -0.75 -6.25 -9.54
C SER A 30 0.33 -5.60 -10.41
N TYR A 31 -0.06 -4.86 -11.46
CA TYR A 31 0.86 -4.10 -12.27
C TYR A 31 1.59 -3.02 -11.45
N HIS A 32 0.85 -2.22 -10.66
CA HIS A 32 1.43 -1.16 -9.83
C HIS A 32 2.52 -1.70 -8.90
N PHE A 33 2.21 -2.79 -8.19
CA PHE A 33 3.17 -3.46 -7.31
C PHE A 33 4.35 -4.15 -8.04
N GLY A 34 4.28 -4.25 -9.37
CA GLY A 34 5.30 -4.89 -10.20
C GLY A 34 5.27 -6.41 -10.15
N TRP A 35 4.14 -6.99 -9.74
CA TRP A 35 3.92 -8.43 -9.72
C TRP A 35 3.47 -8.97 -11.07
N GLU A 36 2.93 -8.10 -11.92
CA GLU A 36 2.53 -8.42 -13.29
C GLU A 36 3.02 -7.33 -14.27
N HIS A 37 3.26 -7.74 -15.51
CA HIS A 37 3.46 -6.87 -16.66
C HIS A 37 2.11 -6.31 -17.15
N ALA A 38 2.14 -5.35 -18.07
CA ALA A 38 0.92 -4.70 -18.57
C ALA A 38 -0.03 -5.68 -19.29
N ASP A 39 0.52 -6.74 -19.87
CA ASP A 39 -0.22 -7.83 -20.51
C ASP A 39 -0.79 -8.87 -19.52
N GLY A 40 -0.51 -8.71 -18.21
CA GLY A 40 -0.95 -9.62 -17.15
C GLY A 40 -0.01 -10.81 -16.92
N THR A 41 1.13 -10.90 -17.61
CA THR A 41 2.13 -11.95 -17.33
C THR A 41 2.88 -11.68 -16.02
N PRO A 42 3.28 -12.71 -15.25
CA PRO A 42 3.98 -12.51 -13.98
C PRO A 42 5.32 -11.77 -14.13
N ALA A 43 5.64 -10.91 -13.17
CA ALA A 43 6.89 -10.15 -13.11
C ALA A 43 7.58 -10.36 -11.74
N THR A 44 8.91 -10.17 -11.72
CA THR A 44 9.75 -10.25 -10.50
C THR A 44 10.05 -8.88 -9.88
N GLY A 45 9.28 -7.86 -10.28
CA GLY A 45 9.39 -6.52 -9.74
C GLY A 45 9.02 -6.48 -8.26
N ASN A 46 9.54 -5.46 -7.56
CA ASN A 46 9.34 -5.31 -6.13
C ASN A 46 8.59 -4.01 -5.80
N ALA A 47 7.61 -4.13 -4.90
CA ALA A 47 6.71 -3.04 -4.47
C ALA A 47 7.43 -1.85 -3.80
N GLY A 48 8.70 -2.00 -3.42
CA GLY A 48 9.51 -0.92 -2.88
C GLY A 48 10.52 -1.38 -1.85
N LYS A 49 11.08 -0.43 -1.10
CA LYS A 49 12.12 -0.67 -0.08
C LYS A 49 11.57 -1.26 1.23
N ALA A 50 10.24 -1.36 1.40
CA ALA A 50 9.58 -1.82 2.62
C ALA A 50 9.98 -1.04 3.91
N ILE A 51 10.31 0.25 3.77
CA ILE A 51 10.73 1.10 4.90
C ILE A 51 9.57 1.30 5.88
N ARG A 52 8.38 1.68 5.40
CA ARG A 52 7.21 1.94 6.25
C ARG A 52 6.74 0.69 7.00
N PRO A 53 6.61 -0.50 6.36
CA PRO A 53 6.33 -1.75 7.07
C PRO A 53 7.41 -2.09 8.10
N ALA A 54 8.68 -1.88 7.77
CA ALA A 54 9.77 -2.15 8.71
C ALA A 54 9.67 -1.29 9.98
N LEU A 55 9.28 -0.01 9.84
CA LEU A 55 9.07 0.87 10.99
C LEU A 55 7.90 0.42 11.87
N VAL A 56 6.76 0.07 11.28
CA VAL A 56 5.60 -0.47 12.03
C VAL A 56 5.98 -1.73 12.79
N LEU A 57 6.61 -2.69 12.10
CA LEU A 57 7.02 -3.95 12.69
C LEU A 57 8.10 -3.78 13.77
N ALA A 58 9.04 -2.85 13.59
CA ALA A 58 10.07 -2.55 14.57
C ALA A 58 9.48 -1.88 15.83
N ALA A 59 8.55 -0.94 15.67
CA ALA A 59 7.86 -0.31 16.80
C ALA A 59 7.06 -1.34 17.62
N ALA A 60 6.30 -2.20 16.95
CA ALA A 60 5.57 -3.27 17.63
C ALA A 60 6.50 -4.31 18.29
N HIS A 61 7.64 -4.59 17.66
CA HIS A 61 8.66 -5.46 18.23
C HIS A 61 9.30 -4.88 19.50
N ALA A 62 9.59 -3.58 19.51
CA ALA A 62 10.20 -2.92 20.65
C ALA A 62 9.34 -2.99 21.93
N ILE A 63 8.01 -3.02 21.78
CA ILE A 63 7.06 -3.01 22.91
C ILE A 63 6.59 -4.43 23.26
N GLY A 64 6.34 -5.28 22.25
CA GLY A 64 5.73 -6.61 22.43
C GLY A 64 6.60 -7.79 21.99
N GLY A 65 7.88 -7.57 21.68
CA GLY A 65 8.80 -8.60 21.22
C GLY A 65 8.33 -9.28 19.93
N ALA A 66 8.62 -10.58 19.78
CA ALA A 66 8.24 -11.33 18.58
C ALA A 66 6.71 -11.42 18.40
N ARG A 67 5.95 -11.48 19.50
CA ARG A 67 4.48 -11.51 19.47
C ARG A 67 3.89 -10.18 18.98
N GLY A 68 4.39 -9.05 19.49
CA GLY A 68 4.00 -7.72 19.02
C GLY A 68 4.29 -7.54 17.54
N ARG A 69 5.49 -7.96 17.09
CA ARG A 69 5.85 -7.95 15.67
C ARG A 69 4.86 -8.73 14.81
N ALA A 70 4.50 -9.96 15.21
CA ALA A 70 3.59 -10.81 14.47
C ALA A 70 2.17 -10.21 14.42
N ALA A 71 1.69 -9.65 15.53
CA ALA A 71 0.39 -8.99 15.61
C ALA A 71 0.29 -7.74 14.72
N ALA A 72 1.39 -7.07 14.41
CA ALA A 72 1.41 -5.83 13.64
C ALA A 72 1.50 -6.01 12.12
N VAL A 73 1.48 -7.23 11.58
CA VAL A 73 1.65 -7.48 10.14
C VAL A 73 0.53 -6.85 9.31
N ARG A 74 -0.74 -6.97 9.75
CA ARG A 74 -1.88 -6.33 9.08
C ARG A 74 -1.80 -4.82 9.10
N ALA A 75 -1.41 -4.24 10.24
CA ALA A 75 -1.19 -2.79 10.33
C ALA A 75 -0.04 -2.32 9.42
N ALA A 76 1.04 -3.09 9.32
CA ALA A 76 2.15 -2.79 8.41
C ALA A 76 1.73 -2.89 6.93
N ALA A 77 0.90 -3.87 6.57
CA ALA A 77 0.31 -3.99 5.24
C ALA A 77 -0.64 -2.83 4.92
N ALA A 78 -1.50 -2.43 5.87
CA ALA A 78 -2.40 -1.29 5.71
C ALA A 78 -1.64 0.02 5.44
N VAL A 79 -0.54 0.26 6.16
CA VAL A 79 0.33 1.43 5.91
C VAL A 79 0.95 1.40 4.51
N GLU A 80 1.37 0.23 4.04
CA GLU A 80 1.94 0.10 2.68
C GLU A 80 0.86 0.24 1.59
N LEU A 81 -0.36 -0.25 1.82
CA LEU A 81 -1.49 -0.04 0.91
C LEU A 81 -1.83 1.45 0.79
N VAL A 82 -1.91 2.18 1.92
CA VAL A 82 -2.09 3.64 1.90
C VAL A 82 -0.94 4.30 1.14
N HIS A 83 0.31 3.91 1.38
CA HIS A 83 1.42 4.48 0.64
C HIS A 83 1.30 4.28 -0.88
N ASN A 84 0.90 3.10 -1.34
CA ASN A 84 0.76 2.83 -2.78
C ASN A 84 -0.49 3.52 -3.37
N PHE A 85 -1.55 3.69 -2.58
CA PHE A 85 -2.69 4.55 -2.95
C PHE A 85 -2.23 5.95 -3.30
N THR A 86 -1.43 6.59 -2.43
CA THR A 86 -0.98 7.97 -2.67
C THR A 86 -0.12 8.03 -3.92
N LEU A 87 0.81 7.09 -4.12
CA LEU A 87 1.63 7.05 -5.33
C LEU A 87 0.81 6.97 -6.62
N LEU A 88 -0.27 6.18 -6.63
CA LEU A 88 -1.16 6.09 -7.79
C LEU A 88 -1.82 7.43 -8.11
N HIS A 89 -2.30 8.13 -7.09
CA HIS A 89 -2.97 9.42 -7.26
C HIS A 89 -1.97 10.53 -7.57
N ASP A 90 -0.82 10.57 -6.89
CA ASP A 90 0.26 11.53 -7.13
C ASP A 90 0.77 11.43 -8.57
N ASP A 91 1.00 10.21 -9.08
CA ASP A 91 1.43 10.01 -10.47
C ASP A 91 0.45 10.65 -11.48
N VAL A 92 -0.86 10.63 -11.19
CA VAL A 92 -1.90 11.27 -12.01
C VAL A 92 -1.88 12.79 -11.86
N MET A 93 -1.81 13.29 -10.62
CA MET A 93 -1.80 14.72 -10.32
C MET A 93 -0.58 15.42 -10.93
N ASP A 94 0.60 14.82 -10.80
CA ASP A 94 1.88 15.37 -11.25
C ASP A 94 2.15 15.10 -12.74
N ARG A 95 1.31 14.26 -13.39
CA ARG A 95 1.50 13.78 -14.76
C ARG A 95 2.85 13.06 -14.95
N ASP A 96 3.31 12.37 -13.91
CA ASP A 96 4.50 11.55 -13.97
C ASP A 96 4.26 10.33 -14.86
N THR A 97 4.93 10.25 -15.99
CA THR A 97 4.76 9.13 -16.94
C THR A 97 5.54 7.88 -16.55
N THR A 98 6.52 8.01 -15.63
CA THR A 98 7.35 6.89 -15.19
C THR A 98 7.64 6.93 -13.69
N ARG A 99 7.66 5.76 -13.06
CA ARG A 99 8.06 5.56 -11.66
C ARG A 99 8.96 4.34 -11.56
N ARG A 100 10.13 4.50 -10.93
CA ARG A 100 11.15 3.44 -10.76
C ARG A 100 11.47 2.71 -12.08
N HIS A 101 11.66 3.48 -13.15
CA HIS A 101 11.98 3.01 -14.51
C HIS A 101 10.88 2.18 -15.18
N ARG A 102 9.63 2.22 -14.69
CA ARG A 102 8.46 1.61 -15.33
C ARG A 102 7.42 2.69 -15.66
N PRO A 103 6.63 2.56 -16.74
CA PRO A 103 5.48 3.42 -16.96
C PRO A 103 4.55 3.42 -15.75
N THR A 104 3.98 4.58 -15.43
CA THR A 104 2.99 4.70 -14.35
C THR A 104 1.66 4.07 -14.76
N VAL A 105 0.79 3.79 -13.78
CA VAL A 105 -0.51 3.16 -14.06
C VAL A 105 -1.35 4.00 -15.01
N TRP A 106 -1.44 5.31 -14.81
CA TRP A 106 -2.24 6.17 -15.67
C TRP A 106 -1.70 6.23 -17.11
N THR A 107 -0.38 6.11 -17.28
CA THR A 107 0.25 6.02 -18.60
C THR A 107 -0.16 4.75 -19.35
N VAL A 108 -0.41 3.64 -18.65
CA VAL A 108 -0.72 2.33 -19.25
C VAL A 108 -2.22 2.07 -19.36
N PHE A 109 -2.98 2.43 -18.33
CA PHE A 109 -4.40 2.09 -18.18
C PHE A 109 -5.32 3.32 -18.20
N GLY A 110 -4.77 4.53 -18.12
CA GLY A 110 -5.52 5.79 -18.11
C GLY A 110 -5.84 6.32 -16.71
N ASP A 111 -6.21 7.59 -16.65
CA ASP A 111 -6.46 8.35 -15.42
C ASP A 111 -7.54 7.68 -14.53
N ALA A 112 -8.66 7.27 -15.14
CA ALA A 112 -9.78 6.68 -14.40
C ALA A 112 -9.40 5.38 -13.67
N ASP A 113 -8.64 4.50 -14.34
CA ASP A 113 -8.18 3.23 -13.78
C ASP A 113 -7.15 3.45 -12.68
N ALA A 114 -6.27 4.45 -12.82
CA ALA A 114 -5.31 4.83 -11.78
C ALA A 114 -6.01 5.35 -10.51
N ILE A 115 -7.01 6.22 -10.68
CA ILE A 115 -7.79 6.79 -9.57
C ILE A 115 -8.55 5.68 -8.84
N LEU A 116 -9.31 4.85 -9.57
CA LEU A 116 -10.10 3.75 -9.00
C LEU A 116 -9.22 2.70 -8.31
N ALA A 117 -8.03 2.40 -8.85
CA ALA A 117 -7.09 1.52 -8.18
C ALA A 117 -6.58 2.13 -6.87
N GLY A 118 -6.27 3.42 -6.84
CA GLY A 118 -5.90 4.12 -5.61
C GLY A 118 -7.00 4.06 -4.55
N ASP A 119 -8.25 4.35 -4.93
CA ASP A 119 -9.41 4.27 -4.03
C ASP A 119 -9.57 2.85 -3.45
N ALA A 120 -9.41 1.83 -4.30
CA ALA A 120 -9.47 0.44 -3.89
C ALA A 120 -8.37 0.08 -2.89
N LEU A 121 -7.12 0.54 -3.10
CA LEU A 121 -6.02 0.30 -2.15
C LEU A 121 -6.27 0.98 -0.79
N GLN A 122 -6.80 2.22 -0.80
CA GLN A 122 -7.19 2.91 0.44
C GLN A 122 -8.29 2.16 1.18
N ALA A 123 -9.32 1.68 0.47
CA ALA A 123 -10.40 0.89 1.06
C ALA A 123 -9.88 -0.44 1.65
N LEU A 124 -8.96 -1.12 0.95
CA LEU A 124 -8.32 -2.33 1.46
C LEU A 124 -7.53 -2.08 2.75
N ALA A 125 -6.80 -0.96 2.84
CA ALA A 125 -6.04 -0.62 4.03
C ALA A 125 -6.95 -0.47 5.26
N LEU A 126 -8.07 0.23 5.11
CA LEU A 126 -9.06 0.39 6.18
C LEU A 126 -9.72 -0.94 6.53
N ARG A 127 -10.07 -1.76 5.53
CA ARG A 127 -10.67 -3.08 5.77
C ARG A 127 -9.74 -4.01 6.52
N LEU A 128 -8.44 -4.03 6.20
CA LEU A 128 -7.46 -4.85 6.94
C LEU A 128 -7.43 -4.51 8.43
N LEU A 129 -7.53 -3.24 8.79
CA LEU A 129 -7.57 -2.81 10.19
C LEU A 129 -8.93 -3.04 10.83
N ALA A 130 -10.03 -2.88 10.09
CA ALA A 130 -11.37 -3.14 10.59
C ALA A 130 -11.61 -4.63 10.89
N GLU A 131 -10.99 -5.53 10.13
CA GLU A 131 -11.09 -6.99 10.27
C GLU A 131 -9.96 -7.59 11.14
N ASP A 132 -9.07 -6.76 11.67
CA ASP A 132 -8.02 -7.20 12.59
C ASP A 132 -8.61 -7.40 14.00
N PRO A 133 -8.57 -8.64 14.56
CA PRO A 133 -9.09 -8.92 15.89
C PRO A 133 -8.25 -8.30 17.02
N HIS A 134 -7.10 -7.70 16.73
CA HIS A 134 -6.25 -7.08 17.73
C HIS A 134 -6.95 -5.90 18.42
N PRO A 135 -6.95 -5.79 19.77
CA PRO A 135 -7.66 -4.73 20.49
C PRO A 135 -7.27 -3.30 20.11
N ALA A 136 -6.04 -3.11 19.62
CA ALA A 136 -5.55 -1.80 19.15
C ALA A 136 -5.98 -1.44 17.72
N ALA A 137 -6.61 -2.35 16.97
CA ALA A 137 -6.92 -2.16 15.57
C ALA A 137 -7.86 -0.97 15.28
N PRO A 138 -8.93 -0.72 16.08
CA PRO A 138 -9.76 0.48 15.89
C PRO A 138 -8.98 1.78 16.07
N ALA A 139 -8.08 1.85 17.06
CA ALA A 139 -7.24 3.02 17.30
C ALA A 139 -6.20 3.19 16.17
N ALA A 140 -5.63 2.10 15.67
CA ALA A 140 -4.72 2.12 14.52
C ALA A 140 -5.43 2.60 13.24
N ALA A 141 -6.68 2.15 12.99
CA ALA A 141 -7.50 2.61 11.87
C ALA A 141 -7.77 4.12 11.95
N ALA A 142 -8.18 4.62 13.12
CA ALA A 142 -8.40 6.05 13.34
C ALA A 142 -7.10 6.86 13.13
N ARG A 143 -5.95 6.37 13.62
CA ARG A 143 -4.67 7.06 13.42
C ARG A 143 -4.23 7.06 11.95
N LEU A 144 -4.42 5.97 11.23
CA LEU A 144 -4.10 5.90 9.81
C LEU A 144 -5.01 6.82 8.99
N ALA A 145 -6.31 6.86 9.29
CA ALA A 145 -7.25 7.77 8.62
C ALA A 145 -6.89 9.25 8.87
N ALA A 146 -6.55 9.62 10.11
CA ALA A 146 -6.07 10.97 10.42
C ALA A 146 -4.79 11.31 9.65
N CYS A 147 -3.84 10.37 9.54
CA CYS A 147 -2.62 10.54 8.74
C CYS A 147 -2.93 10.77 7.26
N VAL A 148 -3.94 10.10 6.69
CA VAL A 148 -4.38 10.33 5.30
C VAL A 148 -4.94 11.75 5.14
N VAL A 149 -5.70 12.27 6.10
CA VAL A 149 -6.19 13.66 6.05
C VAL A 149 -5.05 14.66 6.11
N GLU A 150 -4.07 14.44 6.99
CA GLU A 150 -2.84 15.26 7.06
C GLU A 150 -2.07 15.22 5.71
N LEU A 151 -1.99 14.04 5.08
CA LEU A 151 -1.37 13.87 3.78
C LEU A 151 -2.12 14.62 2.67
N CYS A 152 -3.45 14.50 2.61
CA CYS A 152 -4.28 15.24 1.65
C CYS A 152 -4.10 16.75 1.79
N ALA A 153 -4.02 17.27 3.03
CA ALA A 153 -3.76 18.69 3.27
C ALA A 153 -2.37 19.10 2.75
N GLY A 154 -1.35 18.26 2.95
CA GLY A 154 -0.02 18.46 2.39
C GLY A 154 -0.03 18.49 0.86
N GLN A 155 -0.69 17.53 0.22
CA GLN A 155 -0.80 17.46 -1.24
C GLN A 155 -1.56 18.66 -1.81
N HIS A 156 -2.66 19.07 -1.18
CA HIS A 156 -3.40 20.26 -1.60
C HIS A 156 -2.52 21.51 -1.60
N ALA A 157 -1.68 21.69 -0.56
CA ALA A 157 -0.76 22.81 -0.45
C ALA A 157 0.37 22.79 -1.50
N ASP A 158 0.77 21.60 -1.98
CA ASP A 158 1.79 21.45 -3.03
C ASP A 158 1.24 21.79 -4.42
N THR A 159 -0.06 21.53 -4.64
CA THR A 159 -0.73 21.77 -5.93
C THR A 159 -1.40 23.14 -6.09
N ALA A 160 -1.46 23.93 -5.01
CA ALA A 160 -2.13 25.24 -4.97
C ALA A 160 -1.22 26.39 -5.43
#